data_AF-A0A3D5CF21-F1
#
_entry.id   AF-A0A3D5CF21-F1
#
_cell.length_a   1.000
_cell.length_b   1.000
_cell.length_c   1.000
_cell.angle_alpha   90.00
_cell.angle_beta   90.00
_cell.angle_gamma   90.00
#
_symmetry.space_group_name_H-M   'P 1'
#
loop_
_entity.id
_entity.type
_entity.pdbx_description
1 polymer ?
#
loop_
_entity_poly.entity_id
_entity_poly.type
_entity_poly.pdbx_seq_one_letter_code
_entity_poly.pdbx_strand_id
1 'polypeptide(L)'
;RAAGLLVVGLQAGAIAGALAAGAIFEATGGDLTVTMMIPAIAVTLIAGVIWLGVPESEPTPGRRLDTWGFVLLTWGLLLVTGALVYMRMIPQLDLGENAWWWVVALFAAGIAVFVWFVKFELRQDDPAIDIRVLRRPEMWPVQTTAFLVGISLLGAQGPLSTYAGTDSSLGYGLGLSASQRSYVIGVYLLSLIIGAIIFAILSRRANPRLILIGASLLVGIGY
;
A
#
# COMPACT_ATOMS: atom_id res chain seq x y z
N ARG A 1 20.91 9.42 -1.73
CA ARG A 1 21.20 8.71 -3.00
C ARG A 1 20.81 7.22 -2.91
N ALA A 2 21.22 6.47 -1.88
CA ALA A 2 20.81 5.07 -1.67
C ALA A 2 19.29 4.85 -1.63
N ALA A 3 18.53 5.69 -0.90
CA ALA A 3 17.07 5.62 -0.86
C ALA A 3 16.40 5.77 -2.24
N GLY A 4 16.99 6.56 -3.15
CA GLY A 4 16.46 6.73 -4.51
C GLY A 4 16.64 5.47 -5.36
N LEU A 5 17.78 4.78 -5.22
CA LEU A 5 18.03 3.52 -5.92
C LEU A 5 17.10 2.39 -5.44
N LEU A 6 16.80 2.36 -4.13
CA LEU A 6 15.83 1.42 -3.57
C LEU A 6 14.43 1.64 -4.14
N VAL A 7 13.99 2.90 -4.26
CA VAL A 7 12.69 3.23 -4.86
C VAL A 7 12.65 2.85 -6.34
N VAL A 8 13.73 3.08 -7.09
CA VAL A 8 13.81 2.67 -8.50
C VAL A 8 13.71 1.16 -8.64
N GLY A 9 14.42 0.39 -7.80
CA GLY A 9 14.32 -1.07 -7.79
C GLY A 9 12.91 -1.58 -7.48
N LEU A 10 12.26 -0.99 -6.48
CA LEU A 10 10.87 -1.30 -6.13
C LEU A 10 9.92 -1.03 -7.30
N GLN A 11 10.03 0.14 -7.94
CA GLN A 11 9.18 0.53 -9.06
C GLN A 11 9.43 -0.34 -10.31
N ALA A 12 10.69 -0.65 -10.62
CA ALA A 12 11.02 -1.55 -11.71
C ALA A 12 10.43 -2.95 -11.49
N GLY A 13 10.54 -3.48 -10.26
CA GLY A 13 9.91 -4.75 -9.87
C GLY A 13 8.39 -4.71 -9.98
N ALA A 14 7.75 -3.63 -9.52
CA ALA A 14 6.31 -3.45 -9.62
C ALA A 14 5.82 -3.42 -11.07
N ILE A 15 6.51 -2.69 -11.96
CA ILE A 15 6.18 -2.63 -13.39
C ILE A 15 6.39 -3.97 -14.06
N ALA A 16 7.55 -4.60 -13.84
CA ALA A 16 7.86 -5.90 -14.40
C ALA A 16 6.83 -6.95 -13.96
N GLY A 17 6.48 -6.97 -12.67
CA GLY A 17 5.45 -7.86 -12.13
C GLY A 17 4.06 -7.58 -12.73
N ALA A 18 3.65 -6.31 -12.79
CA ALA A 18 2.34 -5.94 -13.34
C ALA A 18 2.18 -6.33 -14.81
N LEU A 19 3.21 -6.12 -15.64
CA LEU A 19 3.22 -6.47 -17.06
C LEU A 19 3.38 -7.98 -17.29
N ALA A 20 4.22 -8.65 -16.49
CA ALA A 20 4.43 -10.09 -16.60
C ALA A 20 3.21 -10.89 -16.13
N ALA A 21 2.45 -10.40 -15.13
CA ALA A 21 1.32 -11.13 -14.58
C ALA A 21 0.25 -11.49 -15.62
N GLY A 22 -0.07 -10.56 -16.53
CA GLY A 22 -1.02 -10.83 -17.62
C GLY A 22 -0.50 -11.87 -18.62
N ALA A 23 0.75 -11.71 -19.05
CA ALA A 23 1.39 -12.64 -19.99
C ALA A 23 1.55 -14.05 -19.39
N ILE A 24 1.91 -14.14 -18.11
CA ILE A 24 2.00 -15.40 -17.37
C ILE A 24 0.63 -16.07 -17.31
N PHE A 25 -0.42 -15.33 -16.95
CA PHE A 25 -1.77 -15.89 -16.82
C PHE A 25 -2.30 -16.43 -18.14
N GLU A 26 -2.00 -15.78 -19.27
CA GLU A 26 -2.33 -16.31 -20.60
C GLU A 26 -1.48 -17.52 -20.96
N ALA A 27 -0.17 -17.49 -20.68
CA ALA A 27 0.75 -18.59 -20.97
C ALA A 27 0.47 -19.86 -20.16
N THR A 28 -0.09 -19.73 -18.95
CA THR A 28 -0.53 -20.86 -18.10
C THR A 28 -1.93 -21.37 -18.44
N GLY A 29 -2.55 -20.86 -19.52
CA GLY A 29 -3.88 -21.29 -19.94
C GLY A 29 -5.01 -20.82 -19.01
N GLY A 30 -4.78 -19.76 -18.23
CA GLY A 30 -5.73 -19.26 -17.24
C GLY A 30 -5.74 -20.03 -15.92
N ASP A 31 -4.79 -20.94 -15.69
CA ASP A 31 -4.66 -21.62 -14.40
C ASP A 31 -4.09 -20.64 -13.35
N LEU A 32 -4.99 -20.22 -12.45
CA LEU A 32 -4.66 -19.30 -11.36
C LEU A 32 -3.64 -19.90 -10.39
N THR A 33 -3.67 -21.21 -10.16
CA THR A 33 -2.78 -21.90 -9.23
C THR A 33 -1.34 -21.83 -9.74
N VAL A 34 -1.12 -22.22 -10.99
CA VAL A 34 0.20 -22.18 -11.64
C VAL A 34 0.70 -20.74 -11.74
N THR A 35 -0.19 -19.80 -12.09
CA THR A 35 0.13 -18.37 -12.15
C THR A 35 0.62 -17.83 -10.80
N MET A 36 -0.01 -18.23 -9.70
CA MET A 36 0.37 -17.81 -8.33
C MET A 36 1.62 -18.53 -7.79
N MET A 37 2.00 -19.68 -8.35
CA MET A 37 3.26 -20.34 -8.00
C MET A 37 4.47 -19.52 -8.47
N ILE A 38 4.38 -18.81 -9.59
CA ILE A 38 5.49 -17.99 -10.11
C ILE A 38 5.92 -16.88 -9.14
N PRO A 39 5.04 -15.99 -8.64
CA PRO A 39 5.44 -15.00 -7.63
C PRO A 39 5.89 -15.67 -6.32
N ALA A 40 5.32 -16.81 -5.92
CA ALA A 40 5.77 -17.54 -4.74
C ALA A 40 7.23 -18.03 -4.88
N ILE A 41 7.59 -18.59 -6.04
CA ILE A 41 8.96 -19.01 -6.35
C ILE A 41 9.89 -17.79 -6.36
N ALA A 42 9.50 -16.71 -7.05
CA ALA A 42 10.32 -15.49 -7.13
C ALA A 42 10.63 -14.90 -5.74
N VAL A 43 9.62 -14.80 -4.86
CA VAL A 43 9.80 -14.32 -3.48
C VAL A 43 10.70 -15.26 -2.68
N THR A 44 10.55 -16.58 -2.83
CA THR A 44 11.39 -17.57 -2.15
C THR A 44 12.85 -17.48 -2.59
N LEU A 45 13.11 -17.29 -3.89
CA LEU A 45 14.46 -17.10 -4.40
C LEU A 45 15.08 -15.80 -3.88
N ILE A 46 14.32 -14.70 -3.83
CA ILE A 46 14.79 -13.43 -3.28
C ILE A 46 15.16 -13.58 -1.79
N ALA A 47 14.37 -14.34 -1.01
CA ALA A 47 14.70 -14.62 0.38
C ALA A 47 16.06 -15.32 0.52
N GLY A 48 16.36 -16.29 -0.36
CA GLY A 48 17.68 -16.94 -0.42
C GLY A 48 18.81 -15.98 -0.82
N VAL A 49 18.56 -15.10 -1.79
CA VAL A 49 19.54 -14.07 -2.21
C VAL A 49 19.84 -13.10 -1.07
N ILE A 50 18.83 -12.66 -0.32
CA ILE A 50 19.03 -11.77 0.83
C ILE A 50 19.83 -12.48 1.92
N TRP A 51 19.47 -13.73 2.24
CA TRP A 51 20.12 -14.51 3.28
C TRP A 51 21.61 -14.76 3.00
N LEU A 52 21.98 -15.00 1.74
CA LEU A 52 23.36 -15.27 1.34
C LEU A 52 24.16 -14.01 0.97
N GLY A 53 23.50 -12.97 0.47
CA GLY A 53 24.14 -11.86 -0.23
C GLY A 53 24.13 -10.53 0.52
N VAL A 54 23.31 -10.36 1.56
CA VAL A 54 23.21 -9.10 2.31
C VAL A 54 23.96 -9.23 3.64
N PRO A 55 25.05 -8.45 3.84
CA PRO A 55 25.75 -8.43 5.12
C PRO A 55 24.83 -7.95 6.24
N GLU A 56 24.96 -8.55 7.42
CA GLU A 56 24.24 -8.12 8.62
C GLU A 56 24.58 -6.66 8.92
N SER A 57 23.57 -5.85 9.22
CA SER A 57 23.79 -4.44 9.58
C SER A 57 24.50 -4.36 10.93
N GLU A 58 25.54 -3.53 11.05
CA GLU A 58 26.22 -3.32 12.34
C GLU A 58 25.23 -2.80 13.39
N PRO A 59 25.09 -3.45 14.55
CA PRO A 59 24.19 -3.00 15.60
C PRO A 59 24.61 -1.62 16.10
N THR A 60 23.73 -0.63 16.02
CA THR A 60 24.00 0.69 16.59
C THR A 60 24.06 0.57 18.12
N PRO A 61 25.21 0.85 18.78
CA PRO A 61 25.35 0.64 20.21
C PRO A 61 24.33 1.46 21.01
N GLY A 62 23.66 0.81 21.96
CA GLY A 62 22.75 1.46 22.91
C GLY A 62 21.29 1.54 22.48
N ARG A 63 20.92 1.17 21.25
CA ARG A 63 19.51 1.13 20.82
C ARG A 63 18.91 -0.25 21.02
N ARG A 64 17.70 -0.31 21.58
CA ARG A 64 16.92 -1.54 21.69
C ARG A 64 15.76 -1.53 20.71
N LEU A 65 15.43 -2.70 20.16
CA LEU A 65 14.24 -2.88 19.33
C LEU A 65 13.00 -2.80 20.23
N ASP A 66 12.09 -1.87 19.96
CA ASP A 66 10.80 -1.78 20.65
C ASP A 66 9.83 -2.88 20.18
N THR A 67 10.11 -4.09 20.65
CA THR A 67 9.33 -5.29 20.31
C THR A 67 7.87 -5.16 20.77
N TRP A 68 7.64 -4.55 21.94
CA TRP A 68 6.29 -4.38 22.48
C TRP A 68 5.49 -3.32 21.73
N GLY A 69 6.12 -2.23 21.30
CA GLY A 69 5.51 -1.26 20.38
C GLY A 69 5.07 -1.94 19.09
N PHE A 70 5.92 -2.76 18.47
CA PHE A 70 5.53 -3.52 17.28
C PHE A 70 4.39 -4.51 17.52
N VAL A 71 4.36 -5.20 18.66
CA VAL A 71 3.26 -6.12 19.02
C VAL A 71 1.95 -5.35 19.16
N LEU A 72 1.94 -4.23 19.87
CA LEU A 72 0.75 -3.39 20.05
C LEU A 72 0.27 -2.81 18.71
N LEU A 73 1.19 -2.31 17.88
CA LEU A 73 0.89 -1.81 16.55
C LEU A 73 0.28 -2.90 15.67
N THR A 74 0.84 -4.11 15.72
CA THR A 74 0.35 -5.27 14.96
C THR A 74 -1.07 -5.63 15.40
N TRP A 75 -1.34 -5.71 16.71
CA TRP A 75 -2.68 -5.97 17.22
C TRP A 75 -3.69 -4.88 16.83
N GLY A 76 -3.30 -3.60 16.92
CA GLY A 76 -4.15 -2.49 16.49
C GLY A 76 -4.53 -2.60 15.01
N LEU A 77 -3.54 -2.85 14.15
CA LEU A 77 -3.76 -3.06 12.72
C LEU A 77 -4.60 -4.31 12.42
N LEU A 78 -4.34 -5.43 13.10
CA LEU A 78 -5.09 -6.68 12.93
C LEU A 78 -6.56 -6.51 13.32
N LEU A 79 -6.86 -5.82 14.41
CA LEU A 79 -8.23 -5.57 14.85
C LEU A 79 -8.98 -4.66 13.88
N VAL A 80 -8.36 -3.56 13.44
CA VAL A 80 -8.97 -2.62 12.50
C VAL A 80 -9.17 -3.28 11.13
N THR A 81 -8.15 -3.90 10.56
CA THR A 81 -8.24 -4.55 9.25
C THR A 81 -9.14 -5.79 9.32
N GLY A 82 -9.06 -6.56 10.40
CA GLY A 82 -9.95 -7.70 10.67
C GLY A 82 -11.41 -7.29 10.75
N ALA A 83 -11.73 -6.15 11.37
CA ALA A 83 -13.09 -5.61 11.39
C ALA A 83 -13.61 -5.32 9.98
N LEU A 84 -12.78 -4.75 9.10
CA LEU A 84 -13.13 -4.46 7.70
C LEU A 84 -13.29 -5.75 6.86
N VAL A 85 -12.44 -6.74 7.08
CA VAL A 85 -12.56 -8.06 6.42
C VAL A 85 -13.83 -8.75 6.88
N TYR A 86 -14.11 -8.75 8.18
CA TYR A 86 -15.32 -9.33 8.74
C TYR A 86 -16.57 -8.63 8.21
N MET A 87 -16.56 -7.29 8.13
CA MET A 87 -17.62 -6.49 7.52
C MET A 87 -17.93 -6.94 6.09
N ARG A 88 -16.90 -7.21 5.28
CA ARG A 88 -17.06 -7.72 3.91
C ARG A 88 -17.68 -9.11 3.86
N MET A 89 -17.45 -9.94 4.88
CA MET A 89 -17.96 -11.31 4.96
C MET A 89 -19.41 -11.39 5.45
N ILE A 90 -19.93 -10.38 6.14
CA ILE A 90 -21.31 -10.40 6.69
C ILE A 90 -22.36 -10.75 5.62
N PRO A 91 -22.41 -10.09 4.45
CA PRO A 91 -23.41 -10.43 3.42
C PRO A 91 -23.10 -11.76 2.72
N GLN A 92 -21.84 -12.20 2.70
CA GLN A 92 -21.41 -13.42 2.02
C GLN A 92 -21.75 -14.68 2.80
N LEU A 93 -21.76 -14.57 4.13
CA LEU A 93 -22.00 -15.66 5.07
C LEU A 93 -23.38 -15.58 5.73
N ASP A 94 -24.22 -14.63 5.31
CA ASP A 94 -25.59 -14.40 5.81
C ASP A 94 -25.67 -14.34 7.36
N LEU A 95 -24.71 -13.62 7.98
CA LEU A 95 -24.52 -13.61 9.44
C LEU A 95 -25.58 -12.77 10.21
N GLY A 96 -26.55 -12.18 9.51
CA GLY A 96 -27.62 -11.35 10.07
C GLY A 96 -27.17 -9.98 10.58
N GLU A 97 -28.13 -9.13 10.96
CA GLU A 97 -27.88 -7.74 11.37
C GLU A 97 -27.01 -7.62 12.64
N ASN A 98 -27.13 -8.58 13.55
CA ASN A 98 -26.34 -8.60 14.80
C ASN A 98 -24.83 -8.70 14.57
N ALA A 99 -24.39 -9.21 13.40
CA ALA A 99 -22.99 -9.30 13.07
C ALA A 99 -22.31 -7.93 12.98
N TRP A 100 -23.06 -6.86 12.66
CA TRP A 100 -22.50 -5.51 12.57
C TRP A 100 -21.99 -4.98 13.92
N TRP A 101 -22.54 -5.44 15.04
CA TRP A 101 -22.03 -5.09 16.37
C TRP A 101 -20.58 -5.54 16.57
N TRP A 102 -20.20 -6.69 16.00
CA TRP A 102 -18.83 -7.17 16.08
C TRP A 102 -17.87 -6.34 15.25
N VAL A 103 -18.30 -5.79 14.10
CA VAL A 103 -17.50 -4.83 13.32
C VAL A 103 -17.17 -3.62 14.18
N VAL A 104 -18.20 -3.03 14.80
CA VAL A 104 -18.04 -1.86 15.67
C VAL A 104 -17.15 -2.19 16.87
N ALA A 105 -17.37 -3.34 17.52
CA ALA A 105 -16.60 -3.77 18.68
C ALA A 105 -15.12 -3.99 18.33
N LEU A 106 -14.81 -4.68 17.23
CA LEU A 106 -13.44 -4.92 16.77
C LEU A 106 -12.76 -3.60 16.37
N PHE A 107 -13.47 -2.72 15.68
CA PHE A 107 -12.94 -1.43 15.28
C PHE A 107 -12.65 -0.54 16.50
N ALA A 108 -13.56 -0.47 17.47
CA ALA A 108 -13.38 0.25 18.73
C ALA A 108 -12.23 -0.33 19.55
N ALA A 109 -12.10 -1.66 19.62
CA ALA A 109 -10.99 -2.34 20.27
C ALA A 109 -9.66 -2.00 19.58
N GLY A 110 -9.62 -1.98 18.24
CA GLY A 110 -8.45 -1.56 17.47
C GLY A 110 -8.04 -0.12 17.78
N ILE A 111 -8.99 0.82 17.82
CA ILE A 111 -8.74 2.21 18.23
C ILE A 111 -8.19 2.25 19.67
N ALA A 112 -8.77 1.49 20.59
CA ALA A 112 -8.31 1.44 21.98
C ALA A 112 -6.85 0.94 22.08
N VAL A 113 -6.49 -0.08 21.30
CA VAL A 113 -5.11 -0.57 21.20
C VAL A 113 -4.19 0.49 20.61
N PHE A 114 -4.61 1.24 19.58
CA PHE A 114 -3.82 2.36 19.04
C PHE A 114 -3.60 3.49 20.07
N VAL A 115 -4.63 3.85 20.84
CA VAL A 115 -4.50 4.82 21.93
C VAL A 115 -3.53 4.31 22.99
N TRP A 116 -3.57 3.02 23.30
CA TRP A 116 -2.63 2.40 24.22
C TRP A 116 -1.20 2.38 23.67
N PHE A 117 -1.03 2.02 22.41
CA PHE A 117 0.24 2.07 21.68
C PHE A 117 0.87 3.46 21.74
N VAL A 118 0.09 4.52 21.44
CA VAL A 118 0.57 5.91 21.54
C VAL A 118 1.05 6.25 22.95
N LYS A 119 0.29 5.85 23.99
CA LYS A 119 0.69 6.08 25.40
C LYS A 119 1.93 5.28 25.78
N PHE A 120 2.08 4.08 25.25
CA PHE A 120 3.22 3.20 25.48
C PHE A 120 4.48 3.77 24.85
N GLU A 121 4.43 4.11 23.56
CA GLU A 121 5.53 4.68 22.77
C GLU A 121 6.05 6.01 23.35
N LEU A 122 5.15 6.86 23.86
CA LEU A 122 5.56 8.12 24.50
C LEU A 122 6.43 7.92 25.75
N ARG A 123 6.39 6.72 26.36
CA ARG A 123 7.19 6.35 27.54
C ARG A 123 8.48 5.60 27.19
N GLN A 124 8.66 5.16 25.94
CA GLN A 124 9.85 4.45 25.51
C GLN A 124 10.99 5.42 25.16
N ASP A 125 12.22 4.98 25.41
CA ASP A 125 13.45 5.72 25.07
C ASP A 125 13.82 5.53 23.59
N ASP A 126 13.64 4.31 23.06
CA ASP A 126 13.81 3.94 21.66
C ASP A 126 12.46 3.51 21.04
N PRO A 127 11.55 4.44 20.73
CA PRO A 127 10.23 4.11 20.20
C PRO A 127 10.28 3.48 18.81
N ALA A 128 9.38 2.55 18.49
CA ALA A 128 9.27 2.01 17.12
C ALA A 128 8.76 3.08 16.16
N ILE A 129 7.79 3.89 16.60
CA ILE A 129 7.32 5.09 15.91
C ILE A 129 7.43 6.29 16.85
N ASP A 130 8.27 7.27 16.49
CA ASP A 130 8.43 8.48 17.29
C ASP A 130 7.20 9.39 17.20
N ILE A 131 6.27 9.18 18.14
CA ILE A 131 5.06 9.98 18.30
C ILE A 131 5.38 11.44 18.61
N ARG A 132 6.51 11.74 19.27
CA ARG A 132 6.89 13.12 19.63
C ARG A 132 7.21 13.92 18.37
N VAL A 133 7.85 13.29 17.39
CA VAL A 133 8.07 13.88 16.07
C VAL A 133 6.75 14.06 15.31
N LEU A 134 5.86 13.05 15.33
CA LEU A 134 4.56 13.14 14.65
C LEU A 134 3.62 14.21 15.22
N ARG A 135 3.76 14.55 16.51
CA ARG A 135 2.97 15.61 17.18
C ARG A 135 3.43 17.03 16.86
N ARG A 136 4.56 17.20 16.17
CA ARG A 136 5.04 18.52 15.79
C ARG A 136 4.06 19.20 14.82
N PRO A 137 3.79 20.51 14.98
CA PRO A 137 2.81 21.22 14.15
C PRO A 137 3.19 21.24 12.66
N GLU A 138 4.47 21.07 12.31
CA GLU A 138 4.92 20.98 10.92
C GLU A 138 4.53 19.65 10.25
N MET A 139 4.21 18.61 11.03
CA MET A 139 3.94 17.26 10.51
C MET A 139 2.47 17.02 10.15
N TRP A 140 1.51 17.76 10.71
CA TRP A 140 0.09 17.52 10.42
C TRP A 140 -0.25 17.67 8.94
N PRO A 141 0.23 18.69 8.18
CA PRO A 141 -0.10 18.82 6.77
C PRO A 141 0.49 17.66 5.97
N VAL A 142 1.72 17.26 6.31
CA VAL A 142 2.41 16.13 5.66
C VAL A 142 1.64 14.84 5.87
N GLN A 143 1.19 14.57 7.11
CA GLN A 143 0.41 13.37 7.43
C GLN A 143 -0.95 13.38 6.75
N THR A 144 -1.68 14.50 6.76
CA THR A 144 -2.97 14.61 6.08
C THR A 144 -2.82 14.40 4.58
N THR A 145 -1.83 15.04 3.95
CA THR A 145 -1.57 14.84 2.51
C THR A 145 -1.18 13.39 2.22
N ALA A 146 -0.29 12.78 3.01
CA ALA A 146 0.10 11.38 2.84
C ALA A 146 -1.09 10.43 3.02
N PHE A 147 -1.97 10.69 3.98
CA PHE A 147 -3.18 9.92 4.22
C PHE A 147 -4.18 10.02 3.06
N LEU A 148 -4.50 11.23 2.61
CA LEU A 148 -5.43 11.47 1.50
C LEU A 148 -4.89 10.88 0.19
N VAL A 149 -3.62 11.09 -0.10
CA VAL A 149 -2.94 10.50 -1.27
C VAL A 149 -2.90 8.98 -1.15
N GLY A 150 -2.65 8.44 0.04
CA GLY A 150 -2.66 7.00 0.31
C GLY A 150 -4.03 6.37 0.05
N ILE A 151 -5.11 6.97 0.55
CA ILE A 151 -6.49 6.53 0.28
C ILE A 151 -6.76 6.51 -1.23
N SER A 152 -6.37 7.56 -1.94
CA SER A 152 -6.58 7.64 -3.39
C SER A 152 -5.77 6.58 -4.14
N LEU A 153 -4.45 6.51 -3.93
CA LEU A 153 -3.54 5.63 -4.68
C LEU A 153 -3.77 4.14 -4.39
N LEU A 154 -3.95 3.77 -3.11
CA LEU A 154 -4.12 2.37 -2.70
C LEU A 154 -5.59 1.94 -2.75
N GLY A 155 -6.52 2.80 -2.33
CA GLY A 155 -7.95 2.49 -2.29
C GLY A 155 -8.58 2.34 -3.67
N ALA A 156 -8.07 3.04 -4.69
CA ALA A 156 -8.60 2.95 -6.04
C ALA A 156 -8.22 1.66 -6.79
N GLN A 157 -7.16 0.95 -6.37
CA GLN A 157 -6.65 -0.22 -7.10
C GLN A 157 -7.70 -1.32 -7.29
N GLY A 158 -8.39 -1.70 -6.22
CA GLY A 158 -9.41 -2.75 -6.24
C GLY A 158 -10.61 -2.40 -7.12
N PRO A 159 -11.29 -1.27 -6.88
CA PRO A 159 -12.43 -0.83 -7.68
C PRO A 159 -12.09 -0.58 -9.15
N LEU A 160 -10.96 0.08 -9.47
CA LEU A 160 -10.56 0.36 -10.85
C LEU A 160 -10.26 -0.93 -11.63
N SER A 161 -9.53 -1.87 -11.02
CA SER A 161 -9.23 -3.16 -11.64
C SER A 161 -10.50 -4.00 -11.87
N THR A 162 -11.42 -3.95 -10.90
CA THR A 162 -12.73 -4.63 -11.01
C THR A 162 -13.56 -4.02 -12.12
N TYR A 163 -13.72 -2.68 -12.14
CA TYR A 163 -14.45 -1.94 -13.17
C TYR A 163 -13.89 -2.20 -14.58
N ALA A 164 -12.56 -2.18 -14.72
CA ALA A 164 -11.91 -2.45 -16.00
C ALA A 164 -12.21 -3.87 -16.52
N GLY A 165 -12.38 -4.84 -15.62
CA GLY A 165 -12.70 -6.23 -15.96
C GLY A 165 -14.19 -6.55 -16.08
N THR A 166 -15.08 -5.67 -15.60
CA THR A 166 -16.54 -5.88 -15.69
C THR A 166 -16.99 -5.88 -17.16
N ASP A 167 -17.88 -6.80 -17.49
CA ASP A 167 -18.44 -6.92 -18.84
C ASP A 167 -19.18 -5.64 -19.26
N SER A 168 -18.73 -5.06 -20.37
CA SER A 168 -19.32 -3.87 -20.99
C SER A 168 -20.80 -4.01 -21.34
N SER A 169 -21.31 -5.24 -21.51
CA SER A 169 -22.72 -5.51 -21.78
C SER A 169 -23.65 -5.07 -20.65
N LEU A 170 -23.13 -4.92 -19.43
CA LEU A 170 -23.87 -4.46 -18.26
C LEU A 170 -24.09 -2.93 -18.25
N GLY A 171 -23.61 -2.21 -19.28
CA GLY A 171 -23.74 -0.75 -19.39
C GLY A 171 -22.73 0.04 -18.53
N TYR A 172 -21.81 -0.66 -17.86
CA TYR A 172 -20.67 -0.10 -17.14
C TYR A 172 -19.49 -1.07 -17.20
N GLY A 173 -18.27 -0.56 -17.12
CA GLY A 173 -17.05 -1.37 -17.24
C GLY A 173 -16.51 -1.45 -18.66
N LEU A 174 -15.25 -1.87 -18.77
CA LEU A 174 -14.49 -1.82 -20.03
C LEU A 174 -14.38 -3.18 -20.73
N GLY A 175 -14.82 -4.28 -20.10
CA GLY A 175 -14.76 -5.63 -20.65
C GLY A 175 -13.35 -6.14 -20.94
N LEU A 176 -12.32 -5.60 -20.27
CA LEU A 176 -10.93 -5.88 -20.62
C LEU A 176 -10.49 -7.28 -20.18
N SER A 177 -9.78 -7.97 -21.08
CA SER A 177 -9.10 -9.23 -20.80
C SER A 177 -8.05 -9.08 -19.68
N ALA A 178 -7.53 -10.20 -19.16
CA ALA A 178 -6.47 -10.17 -18.14
C ALA A 178 -5.20 -9.46 -18.65
N SER A 179 -4.79 -9.69 -19.90
CA SER A 179 -3.66 -8.99 -20.53
C SER A 179 -3.92 -7.50 -20.71
N GLN A 180 -5.10 -7.11 -21.18
CA GLN A 180 -5.45 -5.70 -21.33
C GLN A 180 -5.46 -4.96 -20.00
N ARG A 181 -5.98 -5.58 -18.93
CA ARG A 181 -5.91 -5.03 -17.56
C ARG A 181 -4.47 -4.87 -17.09
N SER A 182 -3.62 -5.87 -17.35
CA SER A 182 -2.20 -5.82 -17.03
C SER A 182 -1.48 -4.67 -17.74
N TYR A 183 -1.79 -4.40 -19.03
CA TYR A 183 -1.25 -3.24 -19.74
C TYR A 183 -1.71 -1.91 -19.17
N VAL A 184 -2.99 -1.76 -18.82
CA VAL A 184 -3.51 -0.53 -18.20
C VAL A 184 -2.81 -0.26 -16.87
N ILE A 185 -2.63 -1.28 -16.03
CA ILE A 185 -1.87 -1.16 -14.76
C ILE A 185 -0.41 -0.80 -15.05
N GLY A 186 0.21 -1.41 -16.06
CA GLY A 186 1.56 -1.08 -16.49
C GLY A 186 1.72 0.38 -16.93
N VAL A 187 0.80 0.89 -17.76
CA VAL A 187 0.75 2.29 -18.17
C VAL A 187 0.55 3.22 -16.97
N TYR A 188 -0.33 2.85 -16.04
CA TYR A 188 -0.52 3.58 -14.80
C TYR A 188 0.79 3.70 -14.00
N LEU A 189 1.51 2.59 -13.77
CA LEU A 189 2.79 2.59 -13.06
C LEU A 189 3.87 3.38 -13.80
N LEU A 190 3.93 3.29 -15.13
CA LEU A 190 4.83 4.10 -15.95
C LEU A 190 4.52 5.60 -15.82
N SER A 191 3.23 5.97 -15.80
CA SER A 191 2.82 7.36 -15.63
C SER A 191 3.22 7.91 -14.25
N LEU A 192 3.21 7.09 -13.19
CA LEU A 192 3.74 7.47 -11.87
C LEU A 192 5.24 7.77 -11.92
N ILE A 193 6.04 6.97 -12.65
CA ILE A 193 7.49 7.25 -12.82
C ILE A 193 7.69 8.55 -13.57
N ILE A 194 6.99 8.73 -14.70
CA ILE A 194 7.06 9.95 -15.51
C ILE A 194 6.67 11.16 -14.66
N GLY A 195 5.58 11.07 -13.89
CA GLY A 195 5.13 12.10 -12.96
C GLY A 195 6.18 12.43 -11.89
N ALA A 196 6.81 11.42 -11.29
CA ALA A 196 7.88 11.62 -10.31
C ALA A 196 9.11 12.32 -10.92
N ILE A 197 9.50 11.97 -12.16
CA ILE A 197 10.60 12.62 -12.89
C ILE A 197 10.25 14.07 -13.19
N ILE A 198 9.06 14.33 -13.75
CA ILE A 198 8.56 15.68 -14.04
C ILE A 198 8.55 16.51 -12.76
N PHE A 199 8.01 15.96 -11.67
CA PHE A 199 7.98 16.62 -10.36
C PHE A 199 9.41 16.95 -9.87
N ALA A 200 10.35 16.02 -9.95
CA ALA A 200 11.74 16.23 -9.53
C ALA A 200 12.49 17.28 -10.37
N ILE A 201 12.14 17.44 -11.66
CA ILE A 201 12.71 18.48 -12.52
C ILE A 201 12.07 19.82 -12.21
N LEU A 202 10.74 19.87 -12.14
CA LEU A 202 9.97 21.10 -11.98
C LEU A 202 10.13 21.71 -10.58
N SER A 203 10.20 20.87 -9.54
CA SER A 203 10.41 21.31 -8.14
C SER A 203 11.76 21.98 -7.90
N ARG A 204 12.74 21.76 -8.78
CA ARG A 204 14.03 22.47 -8.75
C ARG A 204 13.97 23.85 -9.41
N ARG A 205 12.95 24.11 -10.24
CA ARG A 205 12.84 25.36 -11.04
C ARG A 205 11.67 26.25 -10.65
N ALA A 206 10.66 25.72 -9.98
CA ALA A 206 9.47 26.47 -9.57
C ALA A 206 9.13 26.23 -8.10
N ASN A 207 8.21 27.04 -7.57
CA ASN A 207 7.77 26.94 -6.18
C ASN A 207 7.08 25.58 -5.93
N PRO A 208 7.60 24.73 -5.02
CA PRO A 208 7.04 23.40 -4.75
C PRO A 208 5.55 23.41 -4.39
N ARG A 209 5.06 24.48 -3.75
CA ARG A 209 3.64 24.61 -3.39
C ARG A 209 2.74 24.66 -4.62
N LEU A 210 3.10 25.45 -5.63
CA LEU A 210 2.30 25.58 -6.86
C LEU A 210 2.29 24.27 -7.65
N ILE A 211 3.41 23.54 -7.66
CA ILE A 211 3.51 22.24 -8.32
C ILE A 211 2.62 21.22 -7.63
N LEU A 212 2.62 21.17 -6.30
CA LEU A 212 1.74 20.26 -5.54
C LEU A 212 0.26 20.58 -5.76
N ILE A 213 -0.12 21.86 -5.81
CA ILE A 213 -1.49 22.29 -6.13
C ILE A 213 -1.87 21.84 -7.55
N GLY A 214 -1.02 22.11 -8.54
CA GLY A 214 -1.26 21.70 -9.94
C GLY A 214 -1.36 20.19 -10.09
N ALA A 215 -0.49 19.42 -9.43
CA ALA A 215 -0.54 17.96 -9.42
C ALA A 215 -1.84 17.45 -8.77
N SER A 216 -2.26 18.05 -7.64
CA SER A 216 -3.50 17.68 -6.97
C SER A 216 -4.74 17.98 -7.82
N LEU A 217 -4.76 19.11 -8.54
CA LEU A 217 -5.82 19.45 -9.48
C LEU A 217 -5.86 18.48 -10.66
N LEU A 218 -4.70 18.10 -11.20
CA LEU A 218 -4.62 17.13 -12.30
C LEU A 218 -5.13 15.75 -11.88
N VAL A 219 -4.81 15.30 -10.66
CA VAL A 219 -5.41 14.09 -10.08
C VAL A 219 -6.92 14.24 -9.92
N GLY A 220 -7.40 15.39 -9.42
CA GLY A 220 -8.83 15.66 -9.25
C GLY A 220 -9.61 15.72 -10.57
N ILE A 221 -8.99 16.16 -11.67
CA ILE A 221 -9.60 16.15 -13.02
C ILE A 221 -9.60 14.74 -13.62
N GLY A 222 -8.62 13.91 -13.26
CA GLY A 222 -8.50 12.54 -13.76
C GLY A 222 -9.47 11.54 -13.12
N TYR A 223 -9.96 11.83 -11.92
CA TYR A 223 -11.07 11.10 -11.27
C TYR A 223 -12.41 11.49 -11.87
#